data_AF-A0A960E5F8-F1
#
_entry.id   AF-A0A960E5F8-F1
#
_cell.length_a   1.000
_cell.length_b   1.000
_cell.length_c   1.000
_cell.angle_alpha   90.00
_cell.angle_beta   90.00
_cell.angle_gamma   90.00
#
_symmetry.space_group_name_H-M   'P 1'
#
loop_
_entity.id
_entity.type
_entity.pdbx_description
1 polymer ?
#
loop_
_entity_poly.entity_id
_entity_poly.type
_entity_poly.pdbx_seq_one_letter_code
_entity_poly.pdbx_strand_id
1 'polypeptide(L)'
;MTSPASSSTIELPDLPGGPYDLEFFFDPGCPFAWQTSVWIRRVVELRGVRVGWRFISLTFLNEGREEPVPGMREAHERGLAFHRICAAARAAFGNEAVGDLYRSWGDAFWYEERPGEGLEKVVEAFAATDPAAVVASVGLPESLLAAADDDSWDGLIRAETTEA
;
A
#
# COMPACT_ATOMS: atom_id res chain seq x y z
N MET A 1 -7.08 -35.97 27.08
CA MET A 1 -6.69 -36.02 25.66
C MET A 1 -7.27 -34.79 24.99
N THR A 2 -6.53 -33.69 25.00
CA THR A 2 -6.90 -32.44 24.34
C THR A 2 -6.37 -32.49 22.91
N SER A 3 -7.27 -32.43 21.93
CA SER A 3 -6.93 -32.32 20.52
C SER A 3 -6.25 -30.98 20.27
N PRO A 4 -5.10 -30.89 19.56
CA PRO A 4 -4.58 -29.60 19.15
C PRO A 4 -5.53 -29.01 18.11
N ALA A 5 -5.89 -27.75 18.26
CA ALA A 5 -6.60 -27.00 17.24
C ALA A 5 -5.69 -26.91 16.00
N SER A 6 -6.16 -27.40 14.85
CA SER A 6 -5.54 -27.10 13.56
C SER A 6 -5.64 -25.60 13.33
N SER A 7 -4.54 -24.89 13.59
CA SER A 7 -4.32 -23.57 13.02
C SER A 7 -4.18 -23.76 11.53
N SER A 8 -5.27 -23.51 10.81
CA SER A 8 -5.23 -23.25 9.38
C SER A 8 -4.53 -21.91 9.21
N THR A 9 -3.19 -21.91 9.17
CA THR A 9 -2.46 -20.77 8.64
C THR A 9 -2.98 -20.57 7.22
N ILE A 10 -3.63 -19.45 6.96
CA ILE A 10 -3.99 -19.07 5.60
C ILE A 10 -2.64 -18.75 4.95
N GLU A 11 -2.05 -19.72 4.26
CA GLU A 11 -0.86 -19.44 3.45
C GLU A 11 -1.29 -18.48 2.35
N LEU A 12 -0.87 -17.22 2.47
CA LEU A 12 -0.97 -16.28 1.35
C LEU A 12 -0.25 -16.87 0.15
N PRO A 13 -0.81 -16.74 -1.06
CA PRO A 13 -0.09 -17.14 -2.24
C PRO A 13 1.22 -16.34 -2.36
N ASP A 14 2.25 -17.04 -2.85
CA ASP A 14 3.52 -16.43 -3.19
C ASP A 14 3.31 -15.25 -4.15
N LEU A 15 4.07 -14.19 -3.94
CA LEU A 15 4.07 -13.07 -4.88
C LEU A 15 4.56 -13.54 -6.26
N PRO A 16 3.88 -13.15 -7.36
CA PRO A 16 4.35 -13.43 -8.70
C PRO A 16 5.77 -12.92 -8.92
N GLY A 17 6.64 -13.79 -9.45
CA GLY A 17 8.06 -13.47 -9.68
C GLY A 17 8.98 -13.72 -8.47
N GLY A 18 8.47 -14.27 -7.36
CA GLY A 18 9.26 -14.69 -6.22
C GLY A 18 10.22 -15.88 -6.51
N PRO A 19 10.93 -16.38 -5.47
CA PRO A 19 10.88 -15.93 -4.08
C PRO A 19 11.54 -14.55 -3.87
N TYR A 20 11.13 -13.85 -2.82
CA TYR A 20 11.70 -12.59 -2.35
C TYR A 20 12.48 -12.82 -1.05
N ASP A 21 13.51 -12.03 -0.77
CA ASP A 21 14.31 -12.15 0.45
C ASP A 21 13.55 -11.60 1.67
N LEU A 22 12.66 -10.64 1.45
CA LEU A 22 11.74 -10.10 2.45
C LEU A 22 10.44 -9.62 1.79
N GLU A 23 9.36 -9.67 2.53
CA GLU A 23 8.07 -9.10 2.13
C GLU A 23 7.78 -7.85 2.97
N PHE A 24 7.40 -6.75 2.29
CA PHE A 24 7.14 -5.46 2.91
C PHE A 24 5.68 -5.08 2.71
N PHE A 25 4.94 -5.03 3.81
CA PHE A 25 3.54 -4.61 3.82
C PHE A 25 3.46 -3.10 4.04
N PHE A 26 2.73 -2.40 3.17
CA PHE A 26 2.57 -0.95 3.28
C PHE A 26 1.10 -0.51 3.18
N ASP A 27 0.83 0.62 3.83
CA ASP A 27 -0.29 1.51 3.51
C ASP A 27 0.30 2.86 3.06
N PRO A 28 -0.23 3.51 2.02
CA PRO A 28 0.26 4.81 1.55
C PRO A 28 0.19 5.92 2.61
N GLY A 29 -0.77 5.83 3.54
CA GLY A 29 -1.01 6.80 4.61
C GLY A 29 -0.28 6.50 5.92
N CYS A 30 0.49 5.41 6.02
CA CYS A 30 1.24 5.08 7.22
C CYS A 30 2.63 5.74 7.22
N PRO A 31 2.93 6.68 8.14
CA PRO A 31 4.22 7.37 8.17
C PRO A 31 5.37 6.43 8.56
N PHE A 32 5.09 5.43 9.40
CA PHE A 32 6.09 4.45 9.82
C PHE A 32 6.47 3.53 8.66
N ALA A 33 5.49 2.99 7.94
CA ALA A 33 5.75 2.19 6.75
C ALA A 33 6.55 2.98 5.71
N TRP A 34 6.24 4.28 5.52
CA TRP A 34 7.00 5.12 4.60
C TRP A 34 8.48 5.23 5.00
N GLN A 35 8.77 5.61 6.24
CA GLN A 35 10.15 5.76 6.70
C GLN A 35 10.90 4.42 6.68
N THR A 36 10.25 3.31 7.06
CA THR A 36 10.86 1.98 6.95
C THR A 36 11.12 1.62 5.49
N SER A 37 10.25 1.99 4.54
CA SER A 37 10.46 1.74 3.11
C SER A 37 11.68 2.48 2.56
N VAL A 38 11.94 3.72 3.03
CA VAL A 38 13.16 4.48 2.67
C VAL A 38 14.40 3.74 3.14
N TRP A 39 14.39 3.24 4.38
CA TRP A 39 15.48 2.42 4.90
C TRP A 39 15.64 1.10 4.13
N ILE A 40 14.55 0.40 3.81
CA ILE A 40 14.58 -0.84 3.04
C ILE A 40 15.19 -0.63 1.65
N ARG A 41 14.85 0.46 0.95
CA ARG A 41 15.48 0.80 -0.34
C ARG A 41 16.99 0.99 -0.19
N ARG A 42 17.46 1.59 0.91
CA ARG A 42 18.90 1.68 1.21
C ARG A 42 19.54 0.31 1.47
N VAL A 43 18.82 -0.62 2.11
CA VAL A 43 19.29 -2.01 2.29
C VAL A 43 19.41 -2.72 0.96
N VAL A 44 18.45 -2.55 0.04
CA VAL A 44 18.48 -3.09 -1.33
C VAL A 44 19.75 -2.61 -2.04
N GLU A 45 20.05 -1.32 -2.03
CA GLU A 45 21.28 -0.76 -2.64
C GLU A 45 22.56 -1.37 -2.07
N LEU A 46 22.60 -1.64 -0.76
CA LEU A 46 23.80 -2.11 -0.07
C LEU A 46 24.00 -3.63 -0.14
N ARG A 47 22.92 -4.40 -0.32
CA ARG A 47 22.94 -5.86 -0.14
C ARG A 47 22.36 -6.65 -1.31
N GLY A 48 21.71 -5.99 -2.27
CA GLY A 48 21.10 -6.65 -3.42
C GLY A 48 19.95 -7.58 -3.07
N VAL A 49 19.24 -7.32 -1.95
CA VAL A 49 18.07 -8.10 -1.54
C VAL A 49 16.86 -7.74 -2.40
N ARG A 50 15.99 -8.72 -2.66
CA ARG A 50 14.73 -8.57 -3.39
C ARG A 50 13.58 -8.36 -2.42
N VAL A 51 12.80 -7.31 -2.63
CA VAL A 51 11.64 -6.96 -1.79
C VAL A 51 10.35 -7.33 -2.49
N GLY A 52 9.51 -8.10 -1.82
CA GLY A 52 8.14 -8.35 -2.23
C GLY A 52 7.20 -7.32 -1.62
N TRP A 53 6.66 -6.40 -2.42
CA TRP A 53 5.72 -5.38 -1.93
C TRP A 53 4.30 -5.95 -1.80
N ARG A 54 3.74 -5.88 -0.60
CA ARG A 54 2.39 -6.33 -0.22
C ARG A 54 1.57 -5.20 0.41
N PHE A 55 0.27 -5.40 0.49
CA PHE A 55 -0.69 -4.41 0.95
C PHE A 55 -1.11 -4.68 2.40
N ILE A 56 -1.20 -3.62 3.19
CA ILE A 56 -1.94 -3.60 4.46
C ILE A 56 -2.85 -2.36 4.42
N SER A 57 -4.16 -2.55 4.34
CA SER A 57 -5.11 -1.43 4.16
C SER A 57 -5.62 -0.90 5.49
N LEU A 58 -5.40 0.39 5.76
CA LEU A 58 -5.98 1.08 6.90
C LEU A 58 -7.52 1.16 6.83
N THR A 59 -8.11 1.14 5.64
CA THR A 59 -9.57 1.04 5.47
C THR A 59 -10.09 -0.25 6.09
N PHE A 60 -9.49 -1.39 5.72
CA PHE A 60 -9.92 -2.69 6.22
C PHE A 60 -9.57 -2.90 7.71
N LEU A 61 -8.39 -2.48 8.16
CA LEU A 61 -7.99 -2.59 9.57
C LEU A 61 -8.88 -1.80 10.53
N ASN A 62 -9.44 -0.68 10.06
CA ASN A 62 -10.26 0.21 10.85
C ASN A 62 -11.77 0.05 10.60
N GLU A 63 -12.20 -1.02 9.93
CA GLU A 63 -13.62 -1.32 9.76
C GLU A 63 -14.35 -1.37 11.11
N GLY A 64 -15.47 -0.65 11.19
CA GLY A 64 -16.28 -0.57 12.41
C GLY A 64 -15.68 0.30 13.53
N ARG A 65 -14.53 0.95 13.32
CA ARG A 65 -13.94 1.88 14.29
C ARG A 65 -14.44 3.30 14.10
N GLU A 66 -14.42 4.07 15.18
CA GLU A 66 -14.71 5.50 15.14
C GLU A 66 -13.63 6.25 14.37
N GLU A 67 -14.04 7.35 13.74
CA GLU A 67 -13.12 8.18 12.98
C GLU A 67 -12.28 9.03 13.94
N PRO A 68 -10.93 9.02 13.83
CA PRO A 68 -10.09 9.73 14.79
C PRO A 68 -10.11 11.26 14.58
N VAL A 69 -10.22 11.72 13.34
CA VAL A 69 -10.36 13.14 12.95
C VAL A 69 -11.26 13.25 11.71
N PRO A 70 -12.02 14.34 11.52
CA PRO A 70 -12.89 14.50 10.35
C PRO A 70 -12.16 14.26 9.03
N GLY A 71 -12.75 13.48 8.14
CA GLY A 71 -12.21 13.19 6.80
C GLY A 71 -11.20 12.05 6.76
N MET A 72 -10.80 11.47 7.89
CA MET A 72 -9.87 10.34 7.92
C MET A 72 -10.45 9.09 7.26
N ARG A 73 -11.76 8.85 7.34
CA ARG A 73 -12.39 7.71 6.65
C ARG A 73 -12.25 7.84 5.14
N GLU A 74 -12.53 9.02 4.59
CA GLU A 74 -12.36 9.32 3.17
C GLU A 74 -10.89 9.26 2.76
N ALA A 75 -9.97 9.70 3.63
CA ALA A 75 -8.54 9.56 3.42
C ALA A 75 -8.08 8.09 3.33
N HIS A 76 -8.57 7.24 4.23
CA HIS A 76 -8.32 5.79 4.15
C HIS A 76 -8.92 5.18 2.86
N GLU A 77 -10.14 5.56 2.48
CA GLU A 77 -10.76 5.11 1.22
C GLU A 77 -9.92 5.49 -0.01
N ARG A 78 -9.32 6.69 -0.04
CA ARG A 78 -8.32 7.06 -1.06
C ARG A 78 -7.06 6.18 -1.02
N GLY A 79 -6.60 5.81 0.17
CA GLY A 79 -5.52 4.82 0.34
C GLY A 79 -5.86 3.45 -0.24
N LEU A 80 -7.10 2.98 -0.03
CA LEU A 80 -7.60 1.75 -0.65
C LEU A 80 -7.66 1.86 -2.18
N ALA A 81 -8.16 2.98 -2.72
CA ALA A 81 -8.17 3.23 -4.15
C ALA A 81 -6.75 3.14 -4.76
N PHE A 82 -5.75 3.71 -4.07
CA PHE A 82 -4.35 3.59 -4.49
C PHE A 82 -3.82 2.14 -4.40
N HIS A 83 -4.21 1.35 -3.40
CA HIS A 83 -3.88 -0.07 -3.36
C HIS A 83 -4.45 -0.84 -4.55
N ARG A 84 -5.67 -0.53 -5.01
CA ARG A 84 -6.25 -1.18 -6.20
C ARG A 84 -5.46 -0.86 -7.46
N ILE A 85 -5.02 0.40 -7.63
CA ILE A 85 -4.08 0.79 -8.71
C ILE A 85 -2.78 -0.03 -8.61
N CYS A 86 -2.19 -0.13 -7.41
CA CYS A 86 -1.00 -0.95 -7.19
C CYS A 86 -1.23 -2.43 -7.50
N ALA A 87 -2.39 -2.99 -7.16
CA ALA A 87 -2.74 -4.38 -7.42
C ALA A 87 -2.87 -4.66 -8.92
N ALA A 88 -3.53 -3.77 -9.67
CA ALA A 88 -3.60 -3.84 -11.12
C ALA A 88 -2.21 -3.69 -11.77
N ALA A 89 -1.38 -2.76 -11.27
CA ALA A 89 -0.01 -2.58 -11.73
C ALA A 89 0.83 -3.84 -11.48
N ARG A 90 0.70 -4.46 -10.31
CA ARG A 90 1.37 -5.72 -9.97
C ARG A 90 0.99 -6.84 -10.93
N ALA A 91 -0.29 -6.96 -11.27
CA ALA A 91 -0.79 -7.99 -12.18
C ALA A 91 -0.27 -7.79 -13.62
N ALA A 92 -0.15 -6.55 -14.09
CA ALA A 92 0.24 -6.24 -15.46
C ALA A 92 1.75 -6.08 -15.67
N PHE A 93 2.48 -5.56 -14.67
CA PHE A 93 3.87 -5.13 -14.77
C PHE A 93 4.80 -5.76 -13.73
N GLY A 94 4.28 -6.58 -12.83
CA GLY A 94 5.05 -7.27 -11.80
C GLY A 94 5.26 -6.45 -10.52
N ASN A 95 5.89 -7.07 -9.53
CA ASN A 95 5.99 -6.51 -8.18
C ASN A 95 6.83 -5.22 -8.09
N GLU A 96 7.82 -5.04 -8.97
CA GLU A 96 8.66 -3.83 -8.98
C GLU A 96 7.82 -2.57 -9.23
N ALA A 97 6.78 -2.66 -10.08
CA ALA A 97 5.87 -1.54 -10.34
C ALA A 97 5.17 -1.04 -9.08
N VAL A 98 4.91 -1.92 -8.10
CA VAL A 98 4.33 -1.52 -6.80
C VAL A 98 5.34 -0.72 -5.98
N GLY A 99 6.61 -1.14 -5.98
CA GLY A 99 7.68 -0.44 -5.29
C GLY A 99 7.91 0.96 -5.86
N ASP A 100 7.86 1.10 -7.18
CA ASP A 100 7.99 2.38 -7.90
C ASP A 100 6.81 3.30 -7.64
N LEU A 101 5.57 2.79 -7.77
CA LEU A 101 4.36 3.54 -7.45
C LEU A 101 4.37 4.01 -5.99
N TYR A 102 4.70 3.12 -5.05
CA TYR A 102 4.75 3.49 -3.63
C TYR A 102 5.81 4.54 -3.35
N ARG A 103 6.97 4.47 -4.01
CA ARG A 103 8.00 5.50 -3.93
C ARG A 103 7.48 6.84 -4.43
N SER A 104 6.95 6.88 -5.65
CA SER A 104 6.46 8.14 -6.23
C SER A 104 5.30 8.72 -5.44
N TRP A 105 4.40 7.88 -4.92
CA TRP A 105 3.34 8.33 -4.03
C TRP A 105 3.91 8.96 -2.77
N GLY A 106 4.80 8.25 -2.07
CA GLY A 106 5.34 8.74 -0.81
C GLY A 106 6.17 10.01 -0.96
N ASP A 107 6.87 10.19 -2.08
CA ASP A 107 7.60 11.42 -2.37
C ASP A 107 6.65 12.62 -2.51
N ALA A 108 5.53 12.46 -3.23
CA ALA A 108 4.49 13.49 -3.36
C ALA A 108 3.65 13.66 -2.08
N PHE A 109 3.50 12.61 -1.27
CA PHE A 109 2.60 12.60 -0.12
C PHE A 109 3.25 13.15 1.16
N TRP A 110 4.48 12.74 1.46
CA TRP A 110 5.11 12.95 2.77
C TRP A 110 6.07 14.14 2.84
N TYR A 111 6.63 14.57 1.71
CA TYR A 111 7.63 15.63 1.68
C TYR A 111 7.07 17.00 1.29
N GLU A 112 5.83 17.07 0.82
CA GLU A 112 5.19 18.35 0.56
C GLU A 112 4.74 19.03 1.87
N GLU A 113 4.99 20.34 1.97
CA GLU A 113 4.42 21.15 3.04
C GLU A 113 2.93 21.35 2.79
N ARG A 114 2.14 21.00 3.82
CA ARG A 114 0.67 21.04 3.78
C ARG A 114 0.15 21.61 5.10
N PRO A 115 -1.00 22.32 5.09
CA PRO A 115 -1.62 22.83 6.31
C PRO A 115 -2.08 21.70 7.23
N GLY A 116 -2.38 22.05 8.48
CA GLY A 116 -2.83 21.11 9.51
C GLY A 116 -1.68 20.47 10.32
N GLU A 117 -2.05 19.76 11.39
CA GLU A 117 -1.11 19.06 12.25
C GLU A 117 -1.49 17.58 12.41
N GLY A 118 -0.49 16.71 12.64
CA GLY A 118 -0.72 15.29 12.89
C GLY A 118 -1.58 14.61 11.81
N LEU A 119 -2.73 14.07 12.23
CA LEU A 119 -3.65 13.34 11.36
C LEU A 119 -4.39 14.24 10.36
N GLU A 120 -4.60 15.52 10.67
CA GLU A 120 -5.22 16.47 9.72
C GLU A 120 -4.33 16.66 8.48
N LYS A 121 -3.01 16.73 8.69
CA LYS A 121 -2.04 16.80 7.60
C LYS A 121 -2.09 15.55 6.69
N VAL A 122 -2.39 14.38 7.25
CA VAL A 122 -2.58 13.14 6.48
C VAL A 122 -3.84 13.21 5.62
N VAL A 123 -4.94 13.73 6.17
CA VAL A 123 -6.19 13.95 5.41
C VAL A 123 -5.96 14.89 4.23
N GLU A 124 -5.35 16.05 4.50
CA GLU A 124 -4.97 17.02 3.47
C GLU A 124 -4.03 16.40 2.43
N ALA A 125 -3.10 15.56 2.89
CA ALA A 125 -2.17 14.89 2.01
C ALA A 125 -2.85 13.93 1.03
N PHE A 126 -3.83 13.16 1.48
CA PHE A 126 -4.63 12.31 0.59
C PHE A 126 -5.46 13.13 -0.40
N ALA A 127 -6.03 14.25 0.04
CA ALA A 127 -6.82 15.12 -0.83
C ALA A 127 -5.98 15.77 -1.94
N ALA A 128 -4.71 16.11 -1.64
CA ALA A 128 -3.83 16.81 -2.57
C ALA A 128 -3.01 15.88 -3.49
N THR A 129 -2.82 14.60 -3.13
CA THR A 129 -1.97 13.68 -3.90
C THR A 129 -2.72 13.15 -5.12
N ASP A 130 -2.27 13.51 -6.32
CA ASP A 130 -2.88 13.08 -7.58
C ASP A 130 -2.34 11.70 -8.04
N PRO A 131 -3.18 10.64 -8.06
CA PRO A 131 -2.75 9.33 -8.55
C PRO A 131 -2.36 9.32 -10.03
N ALA A 132 -2.93 10.19 -10.87
CA ALA A 132 -2.58 10.25 -12.29
C ALA A 132 -1.14 10.73 -12.49
N ALA A 133 -0.74 11.79 -11.78
CA ALA A 133 0.63 12.26 -11.74
C ALA A 133 1.61 11.19 -11.24
N VAL A 134 1.23 10.44 -10.20
CA VAL A 134 2.03 9.33 -9.65
C VAL A 134 2.20 8.20 -10.67
N VAL A 135 1.13 7.76 -11.33
CA VAL A 135 1.21 6.70 -12.37
C VAL A 135 2.08 7.16 -13.55
N ALA A 136 1.91 8.39 -14.00
CA ALA A 136 2.66 8.94 -15.13
C ALA A 136 4.16 9.11 -14.81
N SER A 137 4.52 9.50 -13.59
CA SER A 137 5.92 9.75 -13.20
C SER A 137 6.81 8.50 -13.28
N VAL A 138 6.22 7.32 -13.07
CA VAL A 138 6.89 6.02 -13.15
C VAL A 138 6.72 5.35 -14.52
N GLY A 139 6.17 6.07 -15.51
CA GLY A 139 6.03 5.58 -16.88
C GLY A 139 4.99 4.48 -17.07
N LEU A 140 4.07 4.32 -16.12
CA LEU A 140 2.98 3.35 -16.20
C LEU A 140 1.76 3.94 -16.95
N PRO A 141 0.92 3.10 -17.59
CA PRO A 141 -0.18 3.60 -18.39
C PRO A 141 -1.34 4.12 -17.53
N GLU A 142 -1.93 5.22 -17.98
CA GLU A 142 -3.10 5.86 -17.36
C GLU A 142 -4.30 4.91 -17.19
N SER A 143 -4.40 3.86 -18.01
CA SER A 143 -5.45 2.84 -17.89
C SER A 143 -5.47 2.14 -16.53
N LEU A 144 -4.37 2.14 -15.78
CA LEU A 144 -4.33 1.62 -14.41
C LEU A 144 -5.21 2.42 -13.43
N LEU A 145 -5.48 3.70 -13.71
CA LEU A 145 -6.31 4.54 -12.83
C LEU A 145 -7.74 4.02 -12.72
N ALA A 146 -8.24 3.30 -13.74
CA ALA A 146 -9.56 2.68 -13.69
C ALA A 146 -9.69 1.66 -12.54
N ALA A 147 -8.58 1.11 -12.05
CA ALA A 147 -8.59 0.18 -10.93
C ALA A 147 -8.96 0.85 -9.60
N ALA A 148 -8.85 2.17 -9.46
CA ALA A 148 -9.24 2.90 -8.25
C ALA A 148 -10.68 2.59 -7.81
N ASP A 149 -11.58 2.41 -8.78
CA ASP A 149 -13.00 2.13 -8.59
C ASP A 149 -13.37 0.64 -8.76
N ASP A 150 -12.38 -0.24 -8.96
CA ASP A 150 -12.56 -1.67 -9.20
C ASP A 150 -12.42 -2.46 -7.89
N ASP A 151 -13.55 -2.81 -7.27
CA ASP A 151 -13.59 -3.56 -6.01
C ASP A 151 -13.17 -5.04 -6.16
N SER A 152 -12.95 -5.54 -7.38
CA SER A 152 -12.48 -6.91 -7.60
C SER A 152 -11.09 -7.17 -7.00
N TRP A 153 -10.31 -6.11 -6.77
CA TRP A 153 -9.01 -6.16 -6.09
C TRP A 153 -9.11 -6.27 -4.57
N ASP A 154 -10.27 -5.97 -3.97
CA ASP A 154 -10.42 -5.89 -2.52
C ASP A 154 -10.19 -7.24 -1.83
N GLY A 155 -10.58 -8.34 -2.47
CA GLY A 155 -10.34 -9.69 -1.93
C GLY A 155 -8.85 -9.98 -1.73
N LEU A 156 -8.01 -9.59 -2.69
CA LEU A 156 -6.55 -9.73 -2.62
C LEU A 156 -5.97 -8.80 -1.54
N ILE A 157 -6.35 -7.53 -1.54
CA ILE A 157 -5.84 -6.54 -0.59
C ILE A 157 -6.24 -6.93 0.85
N ARG A 158 -7.45 -7.42 1.06
CA ARG A 158 -7.94 -7.90 2.36
C ARG A 158 -7.20 -9.15 2.83
N ALA A 159 -6.92 -10.09 1.92
CA ALA A 159 -6.12 -11.26 2.25
C ALA A 159 -4.72 -10.85 2.73
N GLU A 160 -4.03 -9.98 1.98
CA GLU A 160 -2.69 -9.49 2.40
C GLU A 160 -2.74 -8.69 3.70
N THR A 161 -3.79 -7.89 3.90
CA THR A 161 -4.01 -7.15 5.16
C THR A 161 -4.22 -8.08 6.36
N THR A 162 -4.79 -9.26 6.16
CA THR A 162 -5.06 -10.22 7.25
C THR A 162 -3.81 -10.95 7.72
N GLU A 163 -2.82 -11.12 6.83
CA GLU A 163 -1.54 -11.76 7.17
C GLU A 163 -0.57 -10.81 7.89
N ALA A 164 -0.60 -9.52 7.52
CA ALA A 164 0.35 -8.50 7.97
C ALA A 164 0.37 -8.30 9.50
#